data_AF-A0A2D8KH91-F1
#
_entry.id   AF-A0A2D8KH91-F1
#
_cell.length_a   1.000
_cell.length_b   1.000
_cell.length_c   1.000
_cell.angle_alpha   90.00
_cell.angle_beta   90.00
_cell.angle_gamma   90.00
#
_symmetry.space_group_name_H-M   'P 1'
#
loop_
_entity.id
_entity.type
_entity.pdbx_description
1 polymer ?
#
loop_
_entity_poly.entity_id
_entity_poly.type
_entity_poly.pdbx_seq_one_letter_code
_entity_poly.pdbx_strand_id
1 'polypeptide(L)'
;MFFGTSNAIVSFFKRKFFKPFHLRLFLFGLIFSYIQIFIGLTLYLISPKFNLWYEFSIIKVIKNKEARFFLLEYPLTNLLMVFLITVGWSLSQFTVDSRKKFLRIGIFYGLGFIILIYRTLKLNSI
;
A
#
# COMPACT_ATOMS: atom_id res chain seq x y z
N MET A 1 8.19 3.87 6.61
CA MET A 1 6.91 3.24 7.03
C MET A 1 7.02 2.44 8.32
N PHE A 2 7.99 1.52 8.45
CA PHE A 2 8.20 0.70 9.66
C PHE A 2 8.32 1.51 10.97
N PHE A 3 9.14 2.57 10.98
CA PHE A 3 9.26 3.44 12.15
C PHE A 3 7.95 4.15 12.51
N GLY A 4 7.08 4.41 11.53
CA GLY A 4 5.80 5.08 11.77
C GLY A 4 4.73 4.15 12.31
N THR A 5 4.70 2.90 11.86
CA THR A 5 3.77 1.88 12.38
C THR A 5 4.15 1.51 13.82
N SER A 6 5.43 1.31 14.12
CA SER A 6 5.90 1.06 15.50
C SER A 6 5.57 2.21 16.44
N ASN A 7 5.80 3.46 16.03
CA ASN A 7 5.53 4.61 16.88
C ASN A 7 4.02 4.89 17.03
N ALA A 8 3.21 4.54 16.02
CA ALA A 8 1.75 4.63 16.10
C ALA A 8 1.15 3.61 17.07
N ILE A 9 1.65 2.37 17.08
CA ILE A 9 1.24 1.31 18.03
C ILE A 9 1.62 1.71 19.47
N VAL A 10 2.84 2.22 19.67
CA VAL A 10 3.29 2.72 20.99
C VAL A 10 2.49 3.95 21.44
N SER A 11 2.14 4.87 20.54
CA SER A 11 1.29 6.03 20.87
C SER A 11 -0.17 5.65 21.13
N PHE A 12 -0.68 4.59 20.50
CA PHE A 12 -2.03 4.07 20.74
C PHE A 12 -2.15 3.49 22.16
N PHE A 13 -1.14 2.72 22.61
CA PHE A 13 -1.09 2.19 23.98
C PHE A 13 -0.83 3.28 25.03
N LYS A 14 -0.08 4.35 24.69
CA LYS A 14 0.31 5.41 25.65
C LYS A 14 -0.70 6.55 25.83
N ARG A 15 -1.92 6.49 25.26
CA ARG A 15 -2.97 7.55 25.38
C ARG A 15 -2.44 8.97 25.14
N LYS A 16 -1.43 9.16 24.28
CA LYS A 16 -0.79 10.46 24.09
C LYS A 16 -1.67 11.37 23.23
N PHE A 17 -1.89 12.59 23.71
CA PHE A 17 -2.60 13.65 22.99
C PHE A 17 -2.04 13.85 21.59
N PHE A 18 -2.94 14.09 20.64
CA PHE A 18 -2.70 14.22 19.21
C PHE A 18 -1.75 15.39 18.94
N LYS A 19 -0.43 15.15 18.98
CA LYS A 19 0.57 16.16 18.63
C LYS A 19 0.63 16.35 17.10
N PRO A 20 0.87 17.58 16.62
CA PRO A 20 1.05 17.87 15.18
C PRO A 20 2.20 17.07 14.54
N PHE A 21 3.12 16.54 15.36
CA PHE A 21 4.14 15.59 14.94
C PHE A 21 3.56 14.30 14.30
N HIS A 22 2.48 13.74 14.83
CA HIS A 22 1.88 12.51 14.31
C HIS A 22 1.20 12.72 12.95
N LEU A 23 0.59 13.90 12.74
CA LEU A 23 -0.01 14.27 11.46
C LEU A 23 1.05 14.35 10.34
N ARG A 24 2.22 14.94 10.64
CA ARG A 24 3.36 14.98 9.71
C ARG A 24 3.86 13.57 9.36
N LEU A 25 3.86 12.65 10.33
CA LEU A 25 4.29 11.29 10.12
C LEU A 25 3.37 10.50 9.17
N PHE A 26 2.06 10.73 9.25
CA PHE A 26 1.09 10.17 8.32
C PHE A 26 1.18 10.80 6.92
N LEU A 27 1.43 12.11 6.83
CA LEU A 27 1.70 12.78 5.56
C LEU A 27 2.91 12.17 4.83
N PHE A 28 4.00 11.92 5.56
CA PHE A 28 5.17 11.23 4.99
C PHE A 28 4.85 9.82 4.50
N GLY A 29 4.00 9.09 5.23
CA GLY A 29 3.53 7.77 4.81
C GLY A 29 2.72 7.84 3.51
N LEU A 30 1.85 8.84 3.35
CA LEU A 30 1.08 9.05 2.13
C LEU A 30 1.98 9.38 0.94
N ILE A 31 2.90 10.34 1.12
CA ILE A 31 3.89 10.71 0.09
C ILE A 31 4.70 9.48 -0.34
N PHE A 32 5.14 8.67 0.61
CA PHE A 32 5.87 7.44 0.32
C PHE A 32 5.03 6.45 -0.50
N SER A 33 3.73 6.30 -0.22
CA SER A 33 2.83 5.46 -1.02
C SER A 33 2.66 5.94 -2.47
N TYR A 34 2.61 7.26 -2.68
CA TYR A 34 2.58 7.82 -4.04
C TYR A 34 3.88 7.54 -4.79
N ILE A 35 5.04 7.72 -4.14
CA ILE A 35 6.34 7.40 -4.72
C ILE A 35 6.45 5.89 -5.03
N GLN A 36 5.95 5.04 -4.13
CA GLN A 36 5.93 3.58 -4.31
C GLN A 36 5.16 3.15 -5.56
N ILE A 37 4.01 3.78 -5.85
CA ILE A 37 3.23 3.45 -7.06
C ILE A 37 3.97 3.89 -8.32
N PHE A 38 4.64 5.04 -8.27
CA PHE A 38 5.39 5.58 -9.39
C PHE A 38 6.57 4.66 -9.73
N ILE A 39 7.35 4.27 -8.72
CA ILE A 39 8.45 3.31 -8.85
C ILE A 39 7.93 1.95 -9.33
N GLY A 40 6.82 1.46 -8.75
CA GLY A 40 6.23 0.18 -9.13
C GLY A 40 5.77 0.15 -10.58
N LEU A 41 5.21 1.26 -11.08
CA LEU A 41 4.79 1.40 -12.47
C LEU A 41 5.99 1.48 -13.42
N THR A 42 7.01 2.26 -13.09
CA THR A 42 8.25 2.35 -13.89
C THR A 42 8.95 0.98 -13.99
N LEU A 43 9.08 0.26 -12.87
CA LEU A 43 9.67 -1.09 -12.87
C LEU A 43 8.83 -2.08 -13.67
N TYR A 44 7.49 -1.95 -13.62
CA TYR A 44 6.59 -2.78 -14.42
C TYR A 44 6.81 -2.59 -15.92
N LEU A 45 7.02 -1.35 -16.38
CA LEU A 45 7.26 -1.03 -17.79
C LEU A 45 8.64 -1.46 -18.30
N ILE A 46 9.68 -1.40 -17.46
CA ILE A 46 11.04 -1.79 -17.84
C ILE A 46 11.24 -3.32 -17.73
N SER A 47 10.40 -4.01 -16.95
CA SER A 47 10.54 -5.44 -16.71
C SER A 47 10.43 -6.26 -18.00
N PRO A 48 11.29 -7.27 -18.22
CA PRO A 48 11.18 -8.18 -19.37
C PRO A 48 9.85 -8.95 -19.38
N LYS A 49 9.18 -9.04 -18.23
CA LYS A 49 7.85 -9.64 -18.11
C LYS A 49 6.76 -8.80 -18.80
N PHE A 50 7.00 -7.53 -19.07
CA PHE A 50 6.09 -6.70 -19.87
C PHE A 50 6.01 -7.20 -21.32
N ASN A 51 7.08 -7.79 -21.86
CA ASN A 51 7.07 -8.37 -23.21
C ASN A 51 6.05 -9.52 -23.36
N LEU A 52 5.66 -10.16 -22.27
CA LEU A 52 4.60 -11.18 -22.26
C LEU A 52 3.24 -10.61 -22.72
N TRP A 53 3.00 -9.29 -22.63
CA TRP A 53 1.82 -8.66 -23.22
C TRP A 53 1.82 -8.66 -24.74
N TYR A 54 3.00 -8.61 -25.35
CA TYR A 54 3.16 -8.62 -26.81
C TYR A 54 3.21 -10.06 -27.35
N GLU A 55 3.76 -11.01 -26.59
CA GLU A 55 3.86 -12.42 -26.99
C GLU A 55 2.57 -13.23 -26.77
N PHE A 56 1.77 -12.87 -25.75
CA PHE A 56 0.55 -13.58 -25.42
C PHE A 56 -0.68 -12.68 -25.62
N SER A 57 -1.68 -13.15 -26.39
CA SER A 57 -3.00 -12.53 -26.39
C SER A 57 -3.59 -12.51 -24.97
N ILE A 58 -4.36 -11.48 -24.62
CA ILE A 58 -4.99 -11.28 -23.29
C ILE A 58 -5.60 -12.57 -22.70
N ILE A 59 -6.25 -13.38 -23.52
CA ILE A 59 -6.89 -14.65 -23.11
C ILE A 59 -5.85 -15.69 -22.65
N LYS A 60 -4.67 -15.72 -23.28
CA LYS A 60 -3.57 -16.64 -22.98
C LYS A 60 -2.78 -16.19 -21.75
N VAL A 61 -2.67 -14.87 -21.52
CA VAL A 61 -2.16 -14.28 -20.27
C VAL A 61 -3.03 -14.67 -19.07
N ILE A 62 -4.35 -14.60 -19.20
CA ILE A 62 -5.28 -14.95 -18.09
C ILE A 62 -5.28 -16.46 -17.80
N LYS A 63 -5.08 -17.28 -18.85
CA LYS A 63 -5.01 -18.75 -18.73
C LYS A 63 -3.70 -19.22 -18.10
N ASN A 64 -2.58 -18.56 -18.34
CA ASN A 64 -1.29 -18.95 -17.77
C ASN A 64 -1.13 -18.36 -16.35
N LYS A 65 -0.97 -19.24 -15.35
CA LYS A 65 -0.94 -18.86 -13.92
C LYS A 65 0.20 -17.91 -13.58
N GLU A 66 1.36 -18.07 -14.19
CA GLU A 66 2.55 -17.22 -13.94
C GLU A 66 2.40 -15.84 -14.58
N ALA A 67 1.95 -15.80 -15.84
CA ALA A 67 1.72 -14.54 -16.56
C ALA A 67 0.62 -13.71 -15.89
N ARG A 68 -0.50 -14.34 -15.48
CA ARG A 68 -1.57 -13.67 -14.73
C ARG A 68 -1.07 -13.07 -13.41
N PHE A 69 -0.24 -13.82 -12.69
CA PHE A 69 0.30 -13.35 -11.42
C PHE A 69 1.15 -12.09 -11.61
N PHE A 70 2.13 -12.14 -12.52
CA PHE A 70 3.05 -11.01 -12.78
C PHE A 70 2.40 -9.80 -13.44
N LEU A 71 1.48 -10.02 -14.39
CA LEU A 71 0.90 -8.94 -15.19
C LEU A 71 -0.36 -8.32 -14.58
N LEU A 72 -1.14 -9.10 -13.84
CA LEU A 72 -2.43 -8.65 -13.31
C LEU A 72 -2.41 -8.54 -11.79
N GLU A 73 -2.03 -9.62 -11.08
CA GLU A 73 -2.15 -9.64 -9.61
C GLU A 73 -1.17 -8.67 -8.93
N TYR A 74 0.06 -8.51 -9.42
CA TYR A 74 1.02 -7.55 -8.84
C TYR A 74 0.62 -6.09 -8.98
N PRO A 75 0.33 -5.58 -10.18
CA PRO A 75 -0.06 -4.18 -10.32
C PRO A 75 -1.37 -3.88 -9.59
N LEU A 76 -2.35 -4.78 -9.64
CA LEU A 76 -3.63 -4.62 -8.95
C LEU A 76 -3.48 -4.56 -7.44
N THR A 77 -2.68 -5.46 -6.84
CA THR A 77 -2.47 -5.44 -5.39
C THR A 77 -1.71 -4.20 -4.92
N ASN A 78 -0.72 -3.72 -5.70
CA ASN A 78 -0.05 -2.45 -5.40
C ASN A 78 -1.01 -1.26 -5.46
N LEU A 79 -1.91 -1.24 -6.44
CA LEU A 79 -2.90 -0.18 -6.59
C LEU A 79 -3.94 -0.21 -5.46
N LEU A 80 -4.42 -1.40 -5.08
CA LEU A 80 -5.37 -1.60 -3.99
C LEU A 80 -4.78 -1.21 -2.63
N MET A 81 -3.49 -1.51 -2.40
CA MET A 81 -2.75 -1.10 -1.21
C MET A 81 -2.70 0.44 -1.08
N VAL A 82 -2.31 1.14 -2.15
CA VAL A 82 -2.24 2.60 -2.15
C VAL A 82 -3.64 3.21 -2.00
N PHE A 83 -4.64 2.64 -2.67
CA PHE A 83 -6.03 3.06 -2.56
C PHE A 83 -6.56 2.99 -1.11
N LEU A 84 -6.27 1.91 -0.38
CA LEU A 84 -6.63 1.82 1.05
C LEU A 84 -5.96 2.92 1.88
N ILE A 85 -4.70 3.24 1.59
CA ILE A 85 -3.94 4.27 2.30
C ILE A 85 -4.50 5.68 2.01
N THR A 86 -4.83 6.00 0.76
CA THR A 86 -5.45 7.28 0.38
C THR A 86 -6.85 7.43 0.95
N VAL A 87 -7.66 6.36 0.91
CA VAL A 87 -9.00 6.35 1.53
C VAL A 87 -8.88 6.57 3.04
N GLY A 88 -7.95 5.89 3.72
CA GLY A 88 -7.69 6.07 5.15
C GLY A 88 -7.32 7.51 5.52
N TRP A 89 -6.50 8.17 4.70
CA TRP A 89 -6.18 9.59 4.87
C TRP A 89 -7.39 10.50 4.64
N SER A 90 -8.14 10.29 3.56
CA SER A 90 -9.34 11.07 3.23
C SER A 90 -10.38 10.99 4.35
N LEU A 91 -10.71 9.78 4.83
CA LEU A 91 -11.62 9.57 5.97
C LEU A 91 -11.14 10.21 7.28
N SER A 92 -9.82 10.35 7.46
CA SER A 92 -9.24 10.99 8.62
C SER A 92 -9.36 12.52 8.56
N GLN A 93 -9.34 13.11 7.36
CA GLN A 93 -9.52 14.55 7.16
C GLN A 93 -10.94 14.96 7.56
N PHE A 94 -11.95 14.16 7.22
CA PHE A 94 -13.36 14.42 7.55
C PHE A 94 -13.75 14.15 9.01
N THR A 95 -12.87 13.56 9.83
CA THR A 95 -13.17 13.28 11.24
C THR A 95 -12.67 14.41 12.15
N VAL A 96 -13.60 15.05 12.86
CA VAL A 96 -13.33 16.13 13.82
C VAL A 96 -12.75 15.58 15.13
N ASP A 97 -13.18 14.38 15.52
CA ASP A 97 -12.76 13.74 16.76
C ASP A 97 -11.37 13.10 16.62
N SER A 98 -10.38 13.69 17.30
CA SER A 98 -8.96 13.37 17.19
C SER A 98 -8.62 11.92 17.57
N ARG A 99 -9.40 11.30 18.47
CA ARG A 99 -9.26 9.87 18.82
C ARG A 99 -9.71 8.95 17.68
N LYS A 100 -10.87 9.23 17.08
CA LYS A 100 -11.40 8.46 15.95
C LYS A 100 -10.54 8.63 14.69
N LYS A 101 -9.97 9.83 14.50
CA LYS A 101 -9.02 10.13 13.44
C LYS A 101 -7.77 9.25 13.51
N PHE A 102 -7.18 9.10 14.70
CA PHE A 102 -6.00 8.27 14.90
C PHE A 102 -6.28 6.78 14.62
N LEU A 103 -7.41 6.29 15.13
CA LEU A 103 -7.80 4.89 15.01
C LEU A 103 -8.08 4.52 13.54
N ARG A 104 -8.71 5.42 12.77
CA ARG A 104 -8.91 5.24 11.32
C ARG A 104 -7.58 5.16 10.57
N ILE A 105 -6.70 6.15 10.75
CA ILE A 105 -5.41 6.14 10.03
C ILE A 105 -4.59 4.89 10.41
N GLY A 106 -4.53 4.55 11.70
CA GLY A 106 -3.81 3.38 12.19
C GLY A 106 -4.30 2.07 11.59
N ILE A 107 -5.62 1.88 11.49
CA ILE A 107 -6.21 0.68 10.87
C ILE A 107 -5.92 0.65 9.37
N PHE A 108 -6.20 1.72 8.63
CA PHE A 108 -6.01 1.73 7.17
C PHE A 108 -4.54 1.61 6.76
N TYR A 109 -3.63 2.27 7.47
CA TYR A 109 -2.18 2.12 7.24
C TYR A 109 -1.68 0.74 7.67
N GLY A 110 -2.19 0.20 8.77
CA GLY A 110 -1.88 -1.16 9.21
C GLY A 110 -2.32 -2.22 8.20
N LEU A 111 -3.54 -2.10 7.67
CA LEU A 111 -4.05 -2.97 6.61
C LEU A 111 -3.22 -2.86 5.33
N GLY A 112 -2.86 -1.64 4.90
CA GLY A 112 -1.96 -1.45 3.75
C GLY A 112 -0.60 -2.13 3.95
N PHE A 113 -0.06 -2.10 5.17
CA PHE A 113 1.19 -2.75 5.51
C PHE A 113 1.10 -4.29 5.50
N ILE A 114 0.00 -4.85 6.02
CA ILE A 114 -0.27 -6.30 5.97
C ILE A 114 -0.33 -6.79 4.51
N ILE A 115 -1.01 -6.04 3.64
CA ILE A 115 -1.09 -6.35 2.21
C ILE A 115 0.30 -6.35 1.56
N LEU A 116 1.16 -5.40 1.94
CA LEU A 116 2.53 -5.31 1.45
C LEU A 116 3.35 -6.55 1.85
N ILE A 117 3.25 -7.00 3.11
CA ILE A 117 3.93 -8.21 3.60
C ILE A 117 3.41 -9.46 2.89
N TYR A 118 2.08 -9.60 2.78
CA TYR A 118 1.46 -10.72 2.08
C TYR A 118 1.95 -10.82 0.63
N ARG A 119 2.04 -9.68 -0.07
CA ARG A 119 2.59 -9.60 -1.42
C ARG A 119 4.05 -10.06 -1.48
N THR A 120 4.91 -9.61 -0.56
CA THR A 120 6.32 -10.04 -0.56
C THR A 120 6.51 -11.52 -0.27
N LEU A 121 5.64 -12.11 0.56
CA LEU A 121 5.66 -13.56 0.80
C LEU A 121 5.21 -14.34 -0.43
N LYS A 122 4.19 -13.86 -1.14
CA LYS A 122 3.69 -14.48 -2.38
C LYS A 122 4.69 -14.34 -3.56
N LEU A 123 5.56 -13.32 -3.54
CA LEU A 123 6.71 -13.21 -4.46
C LEU A 123 7.71 -14.34 -4.27
N ASN A 124 8.02 -14.68 -3.02
CA ASN A 124 9.05 -15.68 -2.69
C ASN A 124 8.57 -17.13 -2.86
N SER A 125 7.27 -17.36 -3.00
CA SER A 125 6.70 -18.71 -3.12
C SER A 125 6.52 -19.19 -4.57
N ILE A 126 6.99 -18.41 -5.55
CA ILE A 126 6.87 -18.64 -7.00
C ILE A 126 8.26 -18.46 -7.60
#